data_AF-E3N8N4-F1
#
_entry.id   AF-E3N8N4-F1
#
_cell.length_a   1.000
_cell.length_b   1.000
_cell.length_c   1.000
_cell.angle_alpha   90.00
_cell.angle_beta   90.00
_cell.angle_gamma   90.00
#
_symmetry.space_group_name_H-M   'P 1'
#
loop_
_entity.id
_entity.type
_entity.pdbx_description
1 polymer ?
#
loop_
_entity_poly.entity_id
_entity_poly.type
_entity_poly.pdbx_seq_one_letter_code
_entity_poly.pdbx_strand_id
1 'polypeptide(L)'
;MTEIPIKNVNFSDFKLLLSIVYPINMFPNDKPAEKLLELADRYIIPSVTHKVNYHLLNHSKFDNSKLLCLVDEYQLMDLLEKSIHQMNTLEKAKESEIV
;
A
#
# COMPACT_ATOMS: atom_id res chain seq x y z
N MET A 1 14.27 -10.14 31.47
CA MET A 1 13.63 -9.72 30.21
C MET A 1 12.50 -10.69 29.95
N THR A 2 11.27 -10.20 29.83
CA THR A 2 10.11 -11.07 29.56
C THR A 2 9.98 -11.22 28.06
N GLU A 3 10.06 -12.44 27.56
CA GLU A 3 9.87 -12.73 26.13
C GLU A 3 8.39 -12.68 25.77
N ILE A 4 8.05 -12.02 24.66
CA ILE A 4 6.68 -11.93 24.16
C ILE A 4 6.63 -12.65 22.81
N PRO A 5 5.95 -13.81 22.70
CA PRO A 5 5.86 -14.55 21.46
C PRO A 5 4.93 -13.86 20.46
N ILE A 6 5.41 -13.65 19.23
CA ILE A 6 4.60 -13.15 18.12
C ILE A 6 4.06 -14.36 17.36
N LYS A 7 2.76 -14.64 17.53
CA LYS A 7 2.11 -15.81 16.92
C LYS A 7 1.56 -15.47 15.53
N ASN A 8 1.38 -16.50 14.69
CA ASN A 8 0.66 -16.44 13.42
C ASN A 8 1.24 -15.43 12.40
N VAL A 9 2.56 -15.29 12.36
CA VAL A 9 3.29 -14.51 11.34
C VAL A 9 4.52 -15.27 10.88
N ASN A 10 4.84 -15.18 9.59
CA ASN A 10 6.10 -15.70 9.08
C ASN A 10 7.24 -14.76 9.49
N PHE A 11 8.37 -15.33 9.92
CA PHE A 11 9.57 -14.56 10.25
C PHE A 11 9.99 -13.59 9.13
N SER A 12 9.93 -14.03 7.86
CA SER A 12 10.31 -13.20 6.72
C SER A 12 9.41 -11.99 6.55
N ASP A 13 8.10 -12.14 6.74
CA ASP A 13 7.14 -11.04 6.61
C ASP A 13 7.28 -10.04 7.76
N PHE A 14 7.48 -10.55 8.98
CA PHE A 14 7.71 -9.68 10.14
C PHE A 14 9.06 -8.95 10.05
N LYS A 15 10.11 -9.63 9.59
CA LYS A 15 11.41 -9.00 9.30
C LYS A 15 11.26 -7.91 8.24
N LEU A 16 10.45 -8.15 7.21
CA LEU A 16 10.17 -7.17 6.17
C LEU A 16 9.47 -5.95 6.76
N LEU A 17 8.40 -6.14 7.55
CA LEU A 17 7.71 -5.06 8.26
C LEU A 17 8.67 -4.22 9.09
N LEU A 18 9.53 -4.86 9.88
CA LEU A 18 10.53 -4.16 10.68
C LEU A 18 11.51 -3.39 9.80
N SER A 19 12.01 -3.97 8.70
CA SER A 19 12.97 -3.29 7.83
C SER A 19 12.46 -1.98 7.21
N ILE A 20 11.14 -1.84 7.05
CA ILE A 20 10.48 -0.59 6.63
C ILE A 20 10.59 0.49 7.70
N VAL A 21 10.60 0.14 8.99
CA VAL A 21 10.60 1.07 10.13
C VAL A 21 12.01 1.28 10.71
N TYR A 22 12.77 0.21 10.88
CA TYR A 22 14.07 0.20 11.55
C TYR A 22 14.85 -1.10 11.24
N PRO A 23 16.19 -1.09 11.14
CA PRO A 23 17.09 0.07 11.16
C PRO A 23 17.29 0.69 9.77
N ILE A 24 16.91 -0.03 8.71
CA ILE A 24 17.28 0.31 7.32
C ILE A 24 16.38 1.42 6.74
N ASN A 25 15.12 1.52 7.19
CA ASN A 25 14.10 2.37 6.56
C ASN A 25 13.94 2.05 5.07
N MET A 26 13.84 0.76 4.74
CA MET A 26 13.69 0.32 3.37
C MET A 26 12.41 0.88 2.73
N PHE A 27 12.49 1.24 1.44
CA PHE A 27 11.31 1.63 0.68
C PHE A 27 10.50 0.40 0.25
N PRO A 28 9.17 0.40 0.43
CA PRO A 28 8.33 -0.67 -0.08
C PRO A 28 8.28 -0.67 -1.62
N ASN A 29 7.81 -1.76 -2.19
CA ASN A 29 7.47 -1.87 -3.61
C ASN A 29 6.13 -2.61 -3.77
N ASP A 30 5.68 -2.83 -5.01
CA ASP A 30 4.37 -3.43 -5.30
C ASP A 30 4.22 -4.84 -4.74
N LYS A 31 5.28 -5.67 -4.80
CA LYS A 31 5.19 -7.10 -4.45
C LYS A 31 4.75 -7.33 -2.99
N PRO A 32 5.36 -6.67 -1.98
CA PRO A 32 4.94 -6.83 -0.60
C PRO A 32 3.89 -5.83 -0.13
N ALA A 33 3.39 -4.92 -0.99
CA ALA A 33 2.52 -3.81 -0.55
C ALA A 33 1.32 -4.30 0.26
N GLU A 34 0.58 -5.28 -0.26
CA GLU A 34 -0.58 -5.88 0.42
C GLU A 34 -0.21 -6.52 1.75
N LYS A 35 0.82 -7.36 1.77
CA LYS A 35 1.26 -8.03 3.00
C LYS A 35 1.74 -7.02 4.04
N LEU A 36 2.39 -5.94 3.62
CA LEU A 36 2.82 -4.86 4.51
C LEU A 36 1.63 -4.09 5.08
N LEU A 37 0.59 -3.82 4.29
CA LEU A 37 -0.65 -3.19 4.77
C LEU A 37 -1.37 -4.10 5.78
N GLU A 38 -1.53 -5.40 5.49
CA GLU A 38 -2.12 -6.38 6.41
C GLU A 38 -1.40 -6.40 7.76
N LEU A 39 -0.06 -6.42 7.75
CA LEU A 39 0.73 -6.47 8.97
C LEU A 39 0.76 -5.11 9.69
N ALA A 40 0.79 -4.01 8.96
CA ALA A 40 0.74 -2.67 9.54
C ALA A 40 -0.58 -2.42 10.26
N ASP A 41 -1.70 -2.90 9.71
CA ASP A 41 -3.00 -2.86 10.36
C ASP A 41 -3.02 -3.76 11.60
N ARG A 42 -2.63 -5.04 11.45
CA ARG A 42 -2.60 -6.02 12.55
C ARG A 42 -1.77 -5.55 13.75
N TYR A 43 -0.59 -4.99 13.51
CA TYR A 43 0.34 -4.56 14.56
C TYR A 43 0.24 -3.07 14.89
N ILE A 44 -0.70 -2.35 14.27
CA ILE A 44 -0.95 -0.92 14.50
C ILE A 44 0.35 -0.12 14.31
N ILE A 45 0.91 -0.18 13.09
CA ILE A 45 2.15 0.53 12.71
C ILE A 45 1.85 1.52 11.57
N PRO A 46 1.27 2.71 11.88
CA PRO A 46 0.83 3.67 10.86
C PRO A 46 1.94 4.17 9.93
N SER A 47 3.20 4.16 10.40
CA SER A 47 4.35 4.57 9.59
C SER A 47 4.60 3.64 8.40
N VAL A 48 4.27 2.35 8.53
CA VAL A 48 4.37 1.40 7.40
C VAL A 48 3.25 1.68 6.41
N THR A 49 2.01 1.84 6.90
CA THR A 49 0.85 2.19 6.06
C THR A 49 1.14 3.45 5.24
N HIS A 50 1.67 4.50 5.85
CA HIS A 50 2.05 5.74 5.14
C HIS A 50 3.10 5.50 4.06
N LYS A 51 4.16 4.73 4.36
CA LYS A 51 5.23 4.44 3.39
C LYS A 51 4.71 3.62 2.21
N VAL A 52 3.84 2.64 2.47
CA VAL A 52 3.21 1.84 1.40
C VAL A 52 2.26 2.71 0.60
N ASN A 53 1.40 3.52 1.25
CA ASN A 53 0.50 4.45 0.57
C ASN A 53 1.27 5.40 -0.36
N TYR A 54 2.38 5.95 0.12
CA TYR A 54 3.24 6.81 -0.69
C TYR A 54 3.79 6.09 -1.94
N HIS A 55 4.23 4.83 -1.79
CA HIS A 55 4.67 4.02 -2.92
C HIS A 55 3.53 3.75 -3.91
N LEU A 56 2.35 3.35 -3.41
CA LEU A 56 1.16 3.12 -4.22
C LEU A 56 0.74 4.39 -5.01
N LEU A 57 0.82 5.54 -4.34
CA LEU A 57 0.48 6.83 -4.92
C LEU A 57 1.47 7.28 -5.98
N ASN A 58 2.77 6.98 -5.89
CA ASN A 58 3.78 7.63 -6.74
C ASN A 58 4.53 6.70 -7.69
N HIS A 59 4.62 5.42 -7.38
CA HIS A 59 5.55 4.50 -8.02
C HIS A 59 4.93 3.16 -8.42
N SER A 60 3.72 2.87 -7.96
CA SER A 60 3.06 1.60 -8.25
C SER A 60 2.63 1.46 -9.71
N LYS A 61 2.69 0.22 -10.18
CA LYS A 61 2.22 -0.19 -11.51
C LYS A 61 0.89 -0.95 -11.45
N PHE A 62 0.23 -0.96 -10.30
CA PHE A 62 -1.10 -1.54 -10.18
C PHE A 62 -2.12 -0.79 -11.03
N ASP A 63 -3.10 -1.53 -11.52
CA ASP A 63 -4.23 -0.93 -12.22
C ASP A 63 -5.18 -0.23 -11.23
N ASN A 64 -6.05 0.62 -11.75
CA ASN A 64 -6.97 1.39 -10.91
C ASN A 64 -7.90 0.48 -10.10
N SER A 65 -8.29 -0.68 -10.64
CA SER A 65 -9.13 -1.66 -9.94
C SER A 65 -8.45 -2.19 -8.68
N LYS A 66 -7.18 -2.60 -8.80
CA LYS A 66 -6.40 -3.08 -7.67
C LYS A 66 -6.14 -1.98 -6.66
N LEU A 67 -5.83 -0.75 -7.10
CA LEU A 67 -5.67 0.38 -6.20
C LEU A 67 -6.94 0.70 -5.42
N LEU A 68 -8.12 0.70 -6.06
CA LEU A 68 -9.40 0.92 -5.40
C LEU A 68 -9.73 -0.15 -4.36
N CYS A 69 -9.39 -1.41 -4.62
CA CYS A 69 -9.53 -2.48 -3.63
C CYS A 69 -8.68 -2.19 -2.37
N LEU A 70 -7.43 -1.76 -2.54
CA LEU A 70 -6.56 -1.41 -1.40
C LEU A 70 -7.03 -0.16 -0.66
N VAL A 71 -7.61 0.81 -1.37
CA VAL A 71 -8.21 1.99 -0.76
C VAL A 71 -9.36 1.61 0.17
N ASP A 72 -10.26 0.74 -0.29
CA ASP A 72 -11.42 0.29 0.48
C ASP A 72 -10.98 -0.54 1.70
N GLU A 73 -10.07 -1.50 1.51
CA GLU A 73 -9.60 -2.38 2.58
C GLU A 73 -8.82 -1.65 3.68
N TYR A 74 -7.95 -0.69 3.31
CA TYR A 74 -7.01 -0.06 4.25
C TYR A 74 -7.25 1.44 4.47
N GLN A 75 -8.38 1.97 3.98
CA GLN A 75 -8.81 3.37 4.15
C GLN A 75 -7.78 4.40 3.68
N LEU A 76 -7.15 4.15 2.53
CA LEU A 76 -6.08 4.98 1.96
C LEU A 76 -6.64 6.18 1.16
N MET A 77 -7.16 7.19 1.86
CA MET A 77 -7.91 8.30 1.22
C MET A 77 -7.10 9.09 0.18
N ASP A 78 -5.80 9.32 0.39
CA ASP A 78 -4.96 10.02 -0.59
C ASP A 78 -4.87 9.25 -1.92
N LEU A 79 -4.92 7.92 -1.85
CA LEU A 79 -4.90 7.06 -3.02
C LEU A 79 -6.25 7.06 -3.75
N LEU A 80 -7.37 7.19 -3.01
CA LEU A 80 -8.71 7.30 -3.58
C LEU A 80 -8.84 8.49 -4.53
N GLU A 81 -8.41 9.66 -4.08
CA GLU A 81 -8.50 10.91 -4.84
C GLU A 81 -7.74 10.79 -6.17
N LYS A 82 -6.54 10.21 -6.12
CA LYS A 82 -5.74 9.95 -7.33
C LYS A 82 -6.44 8.96 -8.27
N SER A 83 -6.96 7.84 -7.76
CA SER A 83 -7.64 6.83 -8.59
C SER A 83 -8.85 7.41 -9.30
N ILE A 84 -9.66 8.23 -8.62
CA ILE A 84 -10.80 8.94 -9.23
C ILE A 84 -10.33 9.89 -10.33
N HIS A 85 -9.30 10.70 -10.07
CA HIS A 85 -8.75 11.63 -11.05
C HIS A 85 -8.23 10.92 -12.31
N GLN A 86 -7.55 9.78 -12.15
CA GLN A 86 -7.05 8.99 -13.27
C GLN A 86 -8.18 8.39 -14.11
N MET A 87 -9.24 7.86 -13.48
CA MET A 87 -10.40 7.33 -14.20
C MET A 87 -11.12 8.42 -15.02
N ASN A 88 -11.38 9.58 -14.42
CA ASN A 88 -12.00 10.72 -15.10
C ASN A 88 -11.17 11.19 -16.31
N THR A 89 -9.84 11.14 -16.21
CA THR A 89 -8.95 11.53 -17.31
C THR A 89 -8.98 10.49 -18.45
N LEU A 90 -9.01 9.20 -18.11
CA LEU A 90 -9.10 8.11 -19.09
C LEU A 90 -10.43 8.11 -19.84
N GLU A 91 -11.53 8.42 -19.17
CA GLU A 91 -12.86 8.55 -19.78
C GLU A 91 -12.86 9.69 -20.82
N LYS A 92 -12.40 10.88 -20.43
CA LYS A 92 -12.28 12.04 -21.33
C LYS A 92 -11.37 11.79 -22.54
N ALA A 93 -10.28 11.06 -22.34
CA ALA A 93 -9.37 10.69 -23.43
C ALA A 93 -10.05 9.78 -24.45
N LYS A 94 -10.81 8.77 -23.99
CA LYS A 94 -11.56 7.87 -24.86
C LYS A 94 -12.65 8.57 -25.66
N GLU A 95 -13.35 9.53 -25.05
CA GLU A 95 -14.34 10.36 -25.74
C GLU A 95 -13.72 11.21 -26.85
N SER A 96 -12.46 11.63 -26.67
CA SER A 96 -11.73 12.48 -27.64
C SER A 96 -11.13 11.70 -28.82
N GLU A 97 -10.96 10.37 -28.71
CA GLU A 97 -10.44 9.50 -29.77
C GLU A 97 -11.52 9.04 -30.79
N ILE A 98 -12.80 9.34 -30.54
CA ILE A 98 -13.94 8.93 -31.39
C ILE A 98 -14.27 10.01 -32.46
N VAL A 99 -13.35 10.94 -32.75
CA VAL A 99 -13.52 11.99 -33.79
C VAL A 99 -12.58 11.77 -34.97
#